data_AF-A0A5M3MXI7-F1
#
_entry.id   AF-A0A5M3MXI7-F1
#
_cell.length_a   1.000
_cell.length_b   1.000
_cell.length_c   1.000
_cell.angle_alpha   90.00
_cell.angle_beta   90.00
_cell.angle_gamma   90.00
#
_symmetry.space_group_name_H-M   'P 1'
#
loop_
_entity.id
_entity.type
_entity.pdbx_description
1 polymer ?
#
loop_
_entity_poly.entity_id
_entity_poly.type
_entity_poly.pdbx_seq_one_letter_code
_entity_poly.pdbx_strand_id
1 'polypeptide(L)'
;MAGSQATSGSAQNTTPSMFSTLTLTGINNISSITMNRGEDFPPHQFDLVTGSYVSMGKWGSSQGPQGAGHLSLRLGKRISGGGGGVVYEAEILTFGTKESGVAPSHPLPLDQKLCIKVARPNRCRTLAREAWMYRKLGGLRGVISPQFYGLFTASLSETQAPFPPEEDLVRLKNDDLTQDEFLPDDDGPIDGLGGRDGSKWCEWRPDPEAPMLAVLVMSGCGPAYTQRDHWDSSTQEDVCAVLDDLSRASVLHGDLRPPNLVRAPANATPCELHQCVHKWNVIDLARASAVEISVDAALYLKTDRTPEEDLRLDMWDLFLHMQQTSYKTERFDL
;
A
#
# COMPACT_ATOMS: atom_id res chain seq x y z
N MET A 1 24.91 25.46 -33.27
CA MET A 1 24.34 25.73 -31.94
C MET A 1 23.55 24.51 -31.53
N ALA A 2 24.12 23.66 -30.68
CA ALA A 2 23.48 22.45 -30.19
C ALA A 2 22.93 22.74 -28.79
N GLY A 3 21.60 22.72 -28.65
CA GLY A 3 20.92 22.92 -27.37
C GLY A 3 20.90 21.61 -26.59
N SER A 4 21.64 21.58 -25.48
CA SER A 4 21.60 20.50 -24.50
C SER A 4 20.35 20.64 -23.63
N GLN A 5 19.38 19.73 -23.78
CA GLN A 5 18.27 19.61 -22.84
C GLN A 5 18.76 18.97 -21.54
N ALA A 6 18.71 19.74 -20.46
CA ALA A 6 18.98 19.25 -19.11
C ALA A 6 17.73 18.53 -18.58
N THR A 7 17.79 17.21 -18.50
CA THR A 7 16.82 16.41 -17.75
C THR A 7 17.09 16.61 -16.26
N SER A 8 16.24 17.40 -15.59
CA SER A 8 16.27 17.54 -14.13
C SER A 8 15.70 16.26 -13.49
N GLY A 9 16.57 15.27 -13.28
CA GLY A 9 16.23 14.14 -12.42
C GLY A 9 16.12 14.63 -10.98
N SER A 10 14.90 14.80 -10.46
CA SER A 10 14.74 14.99 -9.02
C SER A 10 15.23 13.71 -8.35
N ALA A 11 16.27 13.85 -7.52
CA ALA A 11 16.73 12.78 -6.67
C ALA A 11 15.59 12.45 -5.71
N GLN A 12 14.84 11.40 -6.00
CA GLN A 12 13.85 10.87 -5.08
C GLN A 12 14.62 10.46 -3.83
N ASN A 13 14.44 11.19 -2.73
CA ASN A 13 14.86 10.77 -1.39
C ASN A 13 14.01 9.55 -1.02
N THR A 14 14.32 8.41 -1.63
CA THR A 14 13.71 7.13 -1.27
C THR A 14 14.24 6.80 0.11
N THR A 15 13.39 6.99 1.13
CA THR A 15 13.66 6.47 2.47
C THR A 15 14.00 4.99 2.31
N PRO A 16 15.24 4.57 2.61
CA PRO A 16 15.68 3.22 2.32
C PRO A 16 14.79 2.25 3.09
N SER A 17 14.24 1.29 2.36
CA SER A 17 13.61 0.14 2.98
C SER A 17 14.61 -0.51 3.94
N MET A 18 14.23 -0.68 5.21
CA MET A 18 15.22 -0.99 6.26
C MET A 18 15.52 -2.48 6.42
N PHE A 19 14.64 -3.36 5.93
CA PHE A 19 14.72 -4.79 6.22
C PHE A 19 14.68 -5.65 4.94
N SER A 20 15.61 -6.60 4.86
CA SER A 20 15.72 -7.61 3.81
C SER A 20 15.00 -8.90 4.17
N THR A 21 14.84 -9.17 5.47
CA THR A 21 14.31 -10.43 5.99
C THR A 21 13.43 -10.20 7.22
N LEU A 22 12.46 -11.09 7.42
CA LEU A 22 11.48 -11.05 8.50
C LEU A 22 11.38 -12.44 9.15
N THR A 23 11.39 -12.53 10.47
CA THR A 23 11.01 -13.75 11.20
C THR A 23 9.73 -13.50 11.99
N LEU A 24 8.73 -14.36 11.83
CA LEU A 24 7.51 -14.37 12.64
C LEU A 24 7.51 -15.53 13.63
N THR A 25 7.06 -15.26 14.85
CA THR A 25 6.87 -16.25 15.93
C THR A 25 5.53 -16.01 16.62
N GLY A 26 4.97 -17.00 17.35
CA GLY A 26 4.03 -16.70 18.45
C GLY A 26 2.55 -17.04 18.28
N ILE A 27 2.11 -17.75 17.24
CA ILE A 27 0.74 -18.32 17.20
C ILE A 27 0.80 -19.86 17.15
N ASN A 28 0.03 -20.51 18.03
CA ASN A 28 -0.36 -21.93 17.97
C ASN A 28 0.77 -22.94 17.71
N ASN A 29 1.92 -22.81 18.38
CA ASN A 29 3.08 -23.70 18.21
C ASN A 29 3.70 -23.71 16.80
N ILE A 30 3.38 -22.74 15.95
CA ILE A 30 4.01 -22.60 14.65
C ILE A 30 5.50 -22.32 14.88
N SER A 31 6.35 -23.20 14.35
CA SER A 31 7.79 -22.97 14.27
C SER A 31 8.06 -21.63 13.62
N SER A 32 9.06 -20.88 14.08
CA SER A 32 9.41 -19.58 13.50
C SER A 32 9.46 -19.63 11.97
N ILE A 33 8.78 -18.69 11.30
CA ILE A 33 8.78 -18.59 9.84
C ILE A 33 9.68 -17.43 9.44
N THR A 34 10.77 -17.72 8.73
CA THR A 34 11.64 -16.69 8.16
C THR A 34 11.27 -16.46 6.69
N MET A 35 11.05 -15.20 6.35
CA MET A 35 10.69 -14.73 5.02
C MET A 35 11.74 -13.78 4.48
N ASN A 36 11.83 -13.73 3.16
CA ASN A 36 12.64 -12.75 2.44
C ASN A 36 11.77 -11.58 1.99
N ARG A 37 12.42 -10.46 1.70
CA ARG A 37 11.78 -9.33 1.06
C ARG A 37 11.14 -9.77 -0.27
N GLY A 38 9.84 -9.60 -0.38
CA GLY A 38 9.09 -9.85 -1.60
C GLY A 38 9.16 -8.66 -2.56
N GLU A 39 9.09 -8.96 -3.86
CA GLU A 39 8.85 -7.97 -4.90
C GLU A 39 7.39 -7.54 -4.81
N ASP A 40 7.11 -6.24 -4.96
CA ASP A 40 5.72 -5.75 -5.08
C ASP A 40 5.20 -5.87 -6.52
N PHE A 41 3.90 -5.67 -6.71
CA PHE A 41 3.24 -5.85 -8.01
C PHE A 41 2.73 -4.50 -8.57
N PRO A 42 3.45 -3.88 -9.52
CA PRO A 42 2.98 -2.66 -10.18
C PRO A 42 1.66 -2.91 -10.93
N PRO A 43 0.70 -1.98 -10.87
CA PRO A 43 -0.50 -2.05 -11.68
C PRO A 43 -0.26 -1.52 -13.10
N HIS A 44 -1.24 -1.70 -13.99
CA HIS A 44 -1.38 -0.80 -15.13
C HIS A 44 -1.83 0.60 -14.67
N GLN A 45 -1.53 1.62 -15.48
CA GLN A 45 -2.01 2.98 -15.23
C GLN A 45 -3.49 3.08 -15.59
N PHE A 46 -4.28 3.72 -14.73
CA PHE A 46 -5.64 4.10 -15.06
C PHE A 46 -5.64 5.40 -15.87
N ASP A 47 -6.18 5.34 -17.09
CA ASP A 47 -6.40 6.50 -17.94
C ASP A 47 -7.81 7.05 -17.68
N LEU A 48 -7.86 8.25 -17.07
CA LEU A 48 -9.10 8.93 -16.72
C LEU A 48 -9.93 9.36 -17.92
N VAL A 49 -9.30 9.58 -19.08
CA VAL A 49 -10.00 10.04 -20.29
C VAL A 49 -10.76 8.88 -20.93
N THR A 50 -10.11 7.73 -21.02
CA THR A 50 -10.69 6.54 -21.66
C THR A 50 -11.44 5.64 -20.67
N GLY A 51 -11.20 5.81 -19.37
CA GLY A 51 -11.72 4.92 -18.33
C GLY A 51 -11.13 3.51 -18.42
N SER A 52 -9.92 3.37 -18.98
CA SER A 52 -9.28 2.08 -19.24
C SER A 52 -7.92 1.97 -18.55
N TYR A 53 -7.39 0.76 -18.47
CA TYR A 53 -6.04 0.50 -17.96
C TYR A 53 -5.04 0.38 -19.11
N VAL A 54 -3.93 1.10 -19.00
CA VAL A 54 -2.86 1.14 -19.99
C VAL A 54 -1.52 0.71 -19.40
N SER A 55 -0.73 -0.01 -20.19
CA SER A 55 0.60 -0.49 -19.81
C SER A 55 1.55 0.69 -19.54
N MET A 56 2.31 0.60 -18.44
CA MET A 56 3.23 1.68 -18.04
C MET A 56 4.65 1.17 -17.82
N GLY A 57 5.49 1.31 -18.85
CA GLY A 57 6.86 0.76 -18.87
C GLY A 57 7.84 1.36 -17.85
N LYS A 58 7.55 2.55 -17.30
CA LYS A 58 8.40 3.16 -16.26
C LYS A 58 8.06 2.70 -14.85
N TRP A 59 6.91 2.08 -14.66
CA TRP A 59 6.59 1.45 -13.38
C TRP A 59 7.26 0.09 -13.36
N GLY A 60 7.80 -0.30 -12.21
CA GLY A 60 8.45 -1.59 -12.04
C GLY A 60 8.32 -2.04 -10.61
N SER A 61 8.48 -3.34 -10.38
CA SER A 61 8.55 -3.92 -9.05
C SER A 61 9.74 -3.35 -8.27
N SER A 62 9.60 -3.18 -6.96
CA SER A 62 10.74 -2.81 -6.12
C SER A 62 11.72 -3.96 -6.02
N GLN A 63 12.99 -3.64 -6.24
CA GLN A 63 14.08 -4.50 -5.82
C GLN A 63 14.25 -4.29 -4.32
N GLY A 64 14.04 -5.37 -3.55
CA GLY A 64 14.28 -5.37 -2.12
C GLY A 64 15.72 -4.97 -1.81
N PRO A 65 15.99 -4.23 -0.71
CA PRO A 65 17.36 -3.89 -0.36
C PRO A 65 18.14 -5.17 -0.03
N GLN A 66 19.18 -5.46 -0.81
CA GLN A 66 20.05 -6.61 -0.56
C GLN A 66 20.94 -6.36 0.67
N GLY A 67 21.07 -7.35 1.55
CA GLY A 67 21.90 -7.23 2.75
C GLY A 67 21.40 -6.25 3.81
N ALA A 68 20.16 -5.76 3.71
CA ALA A 68 19.57 -4.89 4.74
C ALA A 68 19.24 -5.66 6.03
N GLY A 69 18.74 -4.96 7.05
CA GLY A 69 18.47 -5.52 8.38
C GLY A 69 17.50 -6.70 8.41
N HIS A 70 17.52 -7.40 9.53
CA HIS A 70 16.55 -8.43 9.88
C HIS A 70 15.54 -7.86 10.89
N LEU A 71 14.25 -8.15 10.68
CA LEU A 71 13.18 -7.84 11.63
C LEU A 71 12.65 -9.15 12.22
N SER A 72 12.59 -9.26 13.54
CA SER A 72 11.99 -10.40 14.25
C SER A 72 10.78 -9.93 15.03
N LEU A 73 9.62 -10.51 14.74
CA LEU A 73 8.36 -10.14 15.35
C LEU A 73 7.71 -11.33 16.08
N ARG A 74 7.05 -11.00 17.20
CA ARG A 74 6.06 -11.87 17.84
C ARG A 74 4.67 -11.43 17.40
N LEU A 75 3.94 -12.36 16.83
CA LEU A 75 2.57 -12.18 16.43
C LEU A 75 1.66 -12.17 17.66
N GLY A 76 0.85 -11.12 17.78
CA GLY A 76 -0.08 -10.90 18.88
C GLY A 76 -1.50 -11.33 18.52
N LYS A 77 -2.48 -10.67 19.13
CA LYS A 77 -3.90 -10.94 18.85
C LYS A 77 -4.28 -10.49 17.43
N ARG A 78 -5.29 -11.16 16.88
CA ARG A 78 -5.99 -10.71 15.68
C ARG A 78 -6.66 -9.37 15.92
N ILE A 79 -6.45 -8.43 15.01
CA ILE A 79 -7.08 -7.09 14.98
C ILE A 79 -8.33 -7.14 14.11
N SER A 80 -8.21 -7.68 12.89
CA SER A 80 -9.30 -7.72 11.91
C SER A 80 -9.10 -8.85 10.90
N GLY A 81 -10.10 -9.10 10.07
CA GLY A 81 -9.97 -9.98 8.90
C GLY A 81 -11.03 -9.67 7.86
N GLY A 82 -10.73 -9.95 6.61
CA GLY A 82 -11.61 -9.68 5.47
C GLY A 82 -11.20 -10.46 4.24
N GLY A 83 -11.70 -10.03 3.08
CA GLY A 83 -11.49 -10.75 1.82
C GLY A 83 -10.04 -10.83 1.36
N GLY A 84 -9.20 -9.85 1.71
CA GLY A 84 -7.79 -9.82 1.34
C GLY A 84 -6.85 -10.54 2.31
N GLY A 85 -7.28 -10.84 3.54
CA GLY A 85 -6.38 -11.40 4.55
C GLY A 85 -6.82 -11.17 5.99
N VAL A 86 -5.90 -11.41 6.92
CA VAL A 86 -6.07 -11.25 8.36
C VAL A 86 -5.01 -10.28 8.88
N VAL A 87 -5.40 -9.38 9.78
CA VAL A 87 -4.49 -8.41 10.39
C VAL A 87 -4.27 -8.78 11.86
N TYR A 88 -3.02 -8.77 12.30
CA TYR A 88 -2.62 -9.05 13.67
C TYR A 88 -1.79 -7.91 14.26
N GLU A 89 -1.83 -7.77 15.57
CA GLU A 89 -0.83 -7.00 16.30
C GLU A 89 0.53 -7.68 16.18
N ALA A 90 1.61 -6.92 16.14
CA ALA A 90 2.96 -7.45 16.13
C ALA A 90 3.87 -6.67 17.09
N GLU A 91 4.62 -7.42 17.88
CA GLU A 91 5.61 -6.91 18.82
C GLU A 91 7.01 -7.15 18.26
N ILE A 92 7.85 -6.12 18.33
CA ILE A 92 9.24 -6.21 17.88
C ILE A 92 10.04 -6.97 18.94
N LEU A 93 10.60 -8.12 18.58
CA LEU A 93 11.49 -8.88 19.46
C LEU A 93 12.93 -8.39 19.31
N THR A 94 13.40 -8.33 18.07
CA THR A 94 14.74 -7.86 17.72
C THR A 94 14.71 -7.20 16.33
N PHE A 95 15.57 -6.20 16.14
CA PHE A 95 15.84 -5.64 14.82
C PHE A 95 17.34 -5.31 14.74
N GLY A 96 17.98 -5.59 13.61
CA GLY A 96 19.41 -5.33 13.45
C GLY A 96 20.00 -5.89 12.16
N THR A 97 21.20 -5.42 11.81
CA THR A 97 22.01 -5.97 10.73
C THR A 97 22.68 -7.26 11.22
N LYS A 98 22.43 -8.40 10.57
CA LYS A 98 23.06 -9.67 10.97
C LYS A 98 24.59 -9.66 10.83
N GLU A 99 25.15 -8.80 9.96
CA GLU A 99 26.54 -8.96 9.51
C GLU A 99 27.36 -7.67 9.34
N SER A 100 26.76 -6.49 9.44
CA SER A 100 27.50 -5.23 9.23
C SER A 100 27.25 -4.32 10.41
N GLY A 101 28.27 -4.01 11.21
CA GLY A 101 28.20 -3.13 12.39
C GLY A 101 27.76 -1.68 12.10
N VAL A 102 27.11 -1.44 10.97
CA VAL A 102 26.45 -0.20 10.59
C VAL A 102 25.08 -0.17 11.27
N ALA A 103 24.92 0.79 12.20
CA ALA A 103 23.63 1.06 12.81
C ALA A 103 22.60 1.44 11.73
N PRO A 104 21.34 0.95 11.82
CA PRO A 104 20.29 1.37 10.90
C PRO A 104 20.13 2.89 10.96
N SER A 105 20.02 3.55 9.80
CA SER A 105 19.92 5.02 9.71
C SER A 105 18.68 5.60 10.39
N HIS A 106 17.67 4.76 10.64
CA HIS A 106 16.44 5.10 11.35
C HIS A 106 16.03 3.91 12.23
N PRO A 107 16.40 3.90 13.52
CA PRO A 107 15.93 2.85 14.42
C PRO A 107 14.41 2.92 14.55
N LEU A 108 13.76 1.77 14.58
CA LEU A 108 12.35 1.68 14.98
C LEU A 108 12.25 2.18 16.44
N PRO A 109 11.35 3.11 16.76
CA PRO A 109 11.02 3.40 18.14
C PRO A 109 10.58 2.11 18.82
N LEU A 110 11.21 1.74 19.94
CA LEU A 110 10.91 0.49 20.66
C LEU A 110 9.46 0.44 21.18
N ASP A 111 8.84 1.60 21.34
CA ASP A 111 7.43 1.78 21.72
C ASP A 111 6.47 1.73 20.52
N GLN A 112 6.99 1.63 19.30
CA GLN A 112 6.16 1.55 18.11
C GLN A 112 5.46 0.20 18.03
N LYS A 113 4.13 0.24 18.13
CA LYS A 113 3.29 -0.92 17.81
C LYS A 113 3.33 -1.16 16.31
N LEU A 114 3.54 -2.40 15.90
CA LEU A 114 3.41 -2.82 14.50
C LEU A 114 2.11 -3.60 14.32
N CYS A 115 1.66 -3.67 13.08
CA CYS A 115 0.68 -4.65 12.65
C CYS A 115 1.23 -5.40 11.43
N ILE A 116 0.75 -6.63 11.27
CA ILE A 116 1.00 -7.39 10.06
C ILE A 116 -0.31 -7.78 9.40
N LYS A 117 -0.40 -7.59 8.08
CA LYS A 117 -1.48 -8.12 7.25
C LYS A 117 -0.95 -9.36 6.56
N VAL A 118 -1.52 -10.50 6.93
CA VAL A 118 -1.23 -11.81 6.34
C VAL A 118 -2.25 -12.05 5.23
N ALA A 119 -1.77 -12.26 4.01
CA ALA A 119 -2.64 -12.57 2.88
C ALA A 119 -3.34 -13.92 3.08
N ARG A 120 -4.52 -14.04 2.50
CA ARG A 120 -5.10 -15.36 2.20
C ARG A 120 -4.24 -16.09 1.16
N PRO A 121 -4.22 -17.43 1.14
CA PRO A 121 -3.44 -18.19 0.16
C PRO A 121 -3.71 -17.75 -1.28
N ASN A 122 -4.97 -17.44 -1.62
CA ASN A 122 -5.41 -16.99 -2.93
C ASN A 122 -5.39 -15.46 -3.14
N ARG A 123 -4.71 -14.70 -2.27
CA ARG A 123 -4.65 -13.23 -2.29
C ARG A 123 -3.22 -12.68 -2.19
N CYS A 124 -2.19 -13.51 -2.36
CA CYS A 124 -0.80 -13.05 -2.32
C CYS A 124 -0.50 -12.01 -3.40
N ARG A 125 -1.02 -12.20 -4.63
CA ARG A 125 -0.92 -11.21 -5.72
C ARG A 125 -1.60 -9.89 -5.37
N THR A 126 -2.81 -9.94 -4.83
CA THR A 126 -3.54 -8.75 -4.32
C THR A 126 -2.71 -7.99 -3.28
N LEU A 127 -2.12 -8.70 -2.33
CA LEU A 127 -1.30 -8.09 -1.27
C LEU A 127 0.00 -7.50 -1.82
N ALA A 128 0.62 -8.14 -2.82
CA ALA A 128 1.79 -7.61 -3.50
C ALA A 128 1.47 -6.31 -4.26
N ARG A 129 0.25 -6.20 -4.82
CA ARG A 129 -0.23 -4.97 -5.46
C ARG A 129 -0.45 -3.84 -4.45
N GLU A 130 -1.04 -4.16 -3.30
CA GLU A 130 -1.19 -3.18 -2.21
C GLU A 130 0.19 -2.67 -1.73
N ALA A 131 1.19 -3.54 -1.64
CA ALA A 131 2.57 -3.16 -1.30
C ALA A 131 3.13 -2.08 -2.24
N TRP A 132 2.88 -2.24 -3.54
CA TRP A 132 3.33 -1.31 -4.56
C TRP A 132 2.68 0.06 -4.36
N MET A 133 1.39 0.08 -4.02
CA MET A 133 0.66 1.33 -3.77
C MET A 133 1.22 2.09 -2.58
N TYR A 134 1.52 1.43 -1.46
CA TYR A 134 2.18 2.11 -0.35
C TYR A 134 3.53 2.69 -0.78
N ARG A 135 4.33 1.97 -1.58
CA ARG A 135 5.59 2.51 -2.10
C ARG A 135 5.37 3.74 -2.99
N LYS A 136 4.34 3.71 -3.85
CA LYS A 136 3.98 4.82 -4.74
C LYS A 136 3.66 6.10 -3.98
N LEU A 137 3.15 6.02 -2.74
CA LEU A 137 2.92 7.18 -1.87
C LEU A 137 4.23 7.92 -1.48
N GLY A 138 5.39 7.28 -1.57
CA GLY A 138 6.67 7.95 -1.35
C GLY A 138 6.78 8.57 0.05
N GLY A 139 6.92 9.90 0.12
CA GLY A 139 7.02 10.67 1.36
C GLY A 139 5.72 10.79 2.16
N LEU A 140 4.58 10.39 1.59
CA LEU A 140 3.27 10.43 2.25
C LEU A 140 3.01 9.20 3.14
N ARG A 141 3.89 8.20 3.10
CA ARG A 141 3.88 7.07 4.04
C ARG A 141 4.20 7.56 5.44
N GLY A 142 3.37 7.23 6.42
CA GLY A 142 3.48 7.75 7.79
C GLY A 142 2.85 9.13 7.99
N VAL A 143 2.35 9.76 6.92
CA VAL A 143 1.62 11.04 6.96
C VAL A 143 0.11 10.80 6.79
N ILE A 144 -0.27 10.17 5.67
CA ILE A 144 -1.68 9.86 5.34
C ILE A 144 -1.97 8.35 5.23
N SER A 145 -0.92 7.54 5.37
CA SER A 145 -1.02 6.09 5.44
C SER A 145 -0.14 5.60 6.60
N PRO A 146 -0.32 4.36 7.06
CA PRO A 146 0.64 3.74 7.97
C PRO A 146 2.06 3.78 7.38
N GLN A 147 3.07 3.82 8.25
CA GLN A 147 4.44 3.58 7.83
C GLN A 147 4.53 2.16 7.27
N PHE A 148 4.94 2.03 6.01
CA PHE A 148 5.10 0.76 5.32
C PHE A 148 6.55 0.27 5.41
N TYR A 149 6.76 -0.89 6.03
CA TYR A 149 8.10 -1.46 6.23
C TYR A 149 8.49 -2.46 5.16
N GLY A 150 7.52 -3.13 4.53
CA GLY A 150 7.77 -4.06 3.44
C GLY A 150 6.72 -5.13 3.24
N LEU A 151 6.80 -5.74 2.05
CA LEU A 151 6.19 -7.01 1.73
C LEU A 151 7.24 -8.12 1.93
N PHE A 152 6.87 -9.19 2.62
CA PHE A 152 7.72 -10.35 2.83
C PHE A 152 7.00 -11.60 2.38
N THR A 153 7.75 -12.52 1.77
CA THR A 153 7.20 -13.76 1.23
C THR A 153 8.06 -14.97 1.59
N ALA A 154 7.42 -16.12 1.77
CA ALA A 154 8.07 -17.42 1.87
C ALA A 154 7.16 -18.53 1.33
N SER A 155 7.75 -19.62 0.86
CA SER A 155 7.03 -20.89 0.71
C SER A 155 6.85 -21.52 2.09
N LEU A 156 5.67 -22.05 2.36
CA LEU A 156 5.38 -22.76 3.61
C LEU A 156 5.63 -24.25 3.43
N SER A 157 6.15 -24.91 4.47
CA SER A 157 6.17 -26.37 4.55
C SER A 157 4.81 -26.93 4.99
N GLU A 158 4.58 -28.23 4.80
CA GLU A 158 3.38 -28.93 5.29
C GLU A 158 3.13 -28.70 6.80
N THR A 159 4.19 -28.61 7.60
CA THR A 159 4.11 -28.36 9.05
C THR A 159 3.75 -26.92 9.42
N GLN A 160 3.86 -25.99 8.48
CA GLN A 160 3.56 -24.56 8.66
C GLN A 160 2.21 -24.17 8.03
N ALA A 161 1.69 -24.99 7.11
CA ALA A 161 0.40 -24.78 6.45
C ALA A 161 -0.75 -25.43 7.25
N PRO A 162 -1.96 -24.84 7.23
CA PRO A 162 -2.30 -23.56 6.61
C PRO A 162 -1.90 -22.36 7.49
N PHE A 163 -1.43 -21.28 6.87
CA PHE A 163 -1.26 -19.98 7.54
C PHE A 163 -1.78 -18.86 6.63
N PRO A 164 -2.60 -17.91 7.15
CA PRO A 164 -3.08 -17.82 8.53
C PRO A 164 -4.03 -18.98 8.90
N PRO A 165 -4.25 -19.25 10.19
CA PRO A 165 -5.13 -20.34 10.62
C PRO A 165 -6.55 -20.19 10.05
N GLU A 166 -7.21 -21.31 9.71
CA GLU A 166 -8.52 -21.28 9.05
C GLU A 166 -9.59 -20.61 9.91
N GLU A 167 -9.51 -20.74 11.23
CA GLU A 167 -10.39 -20.08 12.20
C GLU A 167 -10.33 -18.55 12.14
N ASP A 168 -9.22 -17.99 11.66
CA ASP A 168 -9.05 -16.55 11.50
C ASP A 168 -9.57 -16.04 10.16
N LEU A 169 -9.79 -16.93 9.20
CA LEU A 169 -10.28 -16.60 7.88
C LEU A 169 -11.77 -16.29 7.89
N VAL A 170 -12.15 -15.11 7.38
CA VAL A 170 -13.56 -14.76 7.15
C VAL A 170 -14.11 -15.59 6.00
N ARG A 171 -14.99 -16.56 6.25
CA ARG A 171 -15.60 -17.37 5.19
C ARG A 171 -16.30 -16.48 4.15
N LEU A 172 -15.78 -16.44 2.93
CA LEU A 172 -16.43 -15.76 1.81
C LEU A 172 -17.34 -16.75 1.09
N LYS A 173 -18.48 -16.27 0.62
CA LYS A 173 -19.33 -17.07 -0.28
C LYS A 173 -18.56 -17.25 -1.58
N ASN A 174 -18.33 -18.51 -1.98
CA ASN A 174 -17.59 -18.88 -3.20
C ASN A 174 -16.08 -18.59 -3.17
N ASP A 175 -15.43 -18.74 -2.01
CA ASP A 175 -13.97 -18.66 -1.92
C ASP A 175 -13.32 -19.93 -2.48
N ASP A 176 -12.82 -19.86 -3.71
CA ASP A 176 -11.97 -20.91 -4.26
C ASP A 176 -10.51 -20.56 -3.97
N LEU A 177 -9.88 -21.30 -3.06
CA LEU A 177 -8.48 -21.09 -2.66
C LEU A 177 -7.48 -21.42 -3.78
N THR A 178 -7.92 -22.05 -4.86
CA THR A 178 -7.11 -22.34 -6.05
C THR A 178 -7.20 -21.23 -7.11
N GLN A 179 -8.14 -20.29 -6.95
CA GLN A 179 -8.35 -19.20 -7.89
C GLN A 179 -7.95 -17.87 -7.29
N ASP A 180 -7.08 -17.17 -8.03
CA ASP A 180 -6.65 -15.82 -7.69
C ASP A 180 -7.80 -14.81 -7.72
N GLU A 181 -7.65 -13.69 -7.02
CA GLU A 181 -8.60 -12.58 -7.11
C GLU A 181 -8.45 -11.89 -8.44
N PHE A 182 -9.58 -11.53 -9.03
CA PHE A 182 -9.61 -10.60 -10.15
C PHE A 182 -9.26 -9.18 -9.67
N LEU A 183 -8.22 -8.58 -10.24
CA LEU A 183 -7.79 -7.22 -9.95
C LEU A 183 -8.39 -6.23 -10.96
N PRO A 184 -8.59 -4.95 -10.59
CA PRO A 184 -9.21 -3.97 -11.48
C PRO A 184 -8.55 -3.84 -12.86
N ASP A 185 -7.24 -4.05 -12.92
CA ASP A 185 -6.40 -3.95 -14.11
C ASP A 185 -6.07 -5.31 -14.76
N ASP A 186 -6.85 -6.35 -14.48
CA ASP A 186 -6.73 -7.64 -15.18
C ASP A 186 -7.41 -7.63 -16.57
N ASP A 187 -8.41 -6.77 -16.78
CA ASP A 187 -9.08 -6.57 -18.07
C ASP A 187 -8.26 -5.59 -18.94
N GLY A 188 -7.23 -6.11 -19.61
CA GLY A 188 -6.42 -5.32 -20.52
C GLY A 188 -5.52 -6.18 -21.40
N PRO A 189 -5.09 -5.68 -22.57
CA PRO A 189 -4.11 -6.38 -23.38
C PRO A 189 -2.79 -6.48 -22.60
N ILE A 190 -2.26 -7.70 -22.49
CA ILE A 190 -0.90 -7.94 -22.02
C ILE A 190 0.01 -7.65 -23.21
N ASP A 191 0.70 -6.53 -23.19
CA ASP A 191 1.63 -6.14 -24.25
C ASP A 191 3.07 -6.54 -23.93
N GLY A 192 3.36 -6.91 -22.67
CA GLY A 192 4.69 -7.31 -22.23
C GLY A 192 5.67 -6.14 -22.07
N LEU A 193 5.19 -4.90 -22.22
CA LEU A 193 6.02 -3.70 -22.20
C LEU A 193 5.95 -2.93 -20.87
N GLY A 194 4.98 -3.29 -20.02
CA GLY A 194 4.73 -2.64 -18.74
C GLY A 194 5.40 -3.33 -17.55
N GLY A 195 5.59 -2.59 -16.45
CA GLY A 195 6.07 -3.16 -15.19
C GLY A 195 5.22 -4.30 -14.66
N ARG A 196 3.90 -4.21 -14.85
CA ARG A 196 2.94 -5.26 -14.48
C ARG A 196 3.25 -6.54 -15.23
N ASP A 197 3.31 -6.45 -16.55
CA ASP A 197 3.44 -7.60 -17.45
C ASP A 197 4.80 -8.29 -17.31
N GLY A 198 5.85 -7.54 -16.96
CA GLY A 198 7.17 -8.09 -16.62
C GLY A 198 7.29 -8.64 -15.19
N SER A 199 6.25 -8.54 -14.36
CA SER A 199 6.29 -8.99 -12.97
C SER A 199 5.92 -10.47 -12.86
N LYS A 200 6.63 -11.22 -12.00
CA LYS A 200 6.29 -12.62 -11.69
C LYS A 200 4.86 -12.80 -11.16
N TRP A 201 4.29 -11.74 -10.60
CA TRP A 201 2.94 -11.74 -10.07
C TRP A 201 1.87 -11.81 -11.15
N CYS A 202 2.15 -11.43 -12.40
CA CYS A 202 1.20 -11.53 -13.49
C CYS A 202 0.83 -13.00 -13.78
N GLU A 203 1.81 -13.89 -13.73
CA GLU A 203 1.67 -15.32 -13.98
C GLU A 203 1.45 -16.15 -12.71
N TRP A 204 1.69 -15.57 -11.52
CA TRP A 204 1.51 -16.25 -10.24
C TRP A 204 0.08 -16.75 -10.08
N ARG A 205 -0.08 -17.98 -9.59
CA ARG A 205 -1.36 -18.56 -9.21
C ARG A 205 -1.25 -19.24 -7.85
N PRO A 206 -2.34 -19.34 -7.08
CA PRO A 206 -2.35 -20.08 -5.84
C PRO A 206 -2.04 -21.56 -6.10
N ASP A 207 -1.10 -22.13 -5.35
CA ASP A 207 -0.76 -23.55 -5.39
C ASP A 207 -0.95 -24.17 -4.01
N PRO A 208 -1.97 -25.04 -3.81
CA PRO A 208 -2.20 -25.72 -2.54
C PRO A 208 -1.05 -26.66 -2.11
N GLU A 209 -0.27 -27.18 -3.05
CA GLU A 209 0.86 -28.09 -2.79
C GLU A 209 2.15 -27.32 -2.49
N ALA A 210 2.22 -26.05 -2.89
CA ALA A 210 3.33 -25.14 -2.60
C ALA A 210 2.83 -23.78 -2.08
N PRO A 211 2.12 -23.75 -0.92
CA PRO A 211 1.46 -22.55 -0.46
C PRO A 211 2.49 -21.44 -0.17
N MET A 212 2.19 -20.25 -0.69
CA MET A 212 2.97 -19.05 -0.43
C MET A 212 2.37 -18.27 0.73
N LEU A 213 3.21 -17.87 1.68
CA LEU A 213 2.91 -16.85 2.66
C LEU A 213 3.34 -15.49 2.12
N ALA A 214 2.43 -14.52 2.13
CA ALA A 214 2.74 -13.11 1.89
C ALA A 214 2.28 -12.26 3.08
N VAL A 215 3.15 -11.35 3.54
CA VAL A 215 2.93 -10.51 4.72
C VAL A 215 3.31 -9.06 4.43
N LEU A 216 2.41 -8.12 4.70
CA LEU A 216 2.73 -6.69 4.80
C LEU A 216 3.01 -6.32 6.25
N VAL A 217 4.13 -5.62 6.49
CA VAL A 217 4.47 -5.07 7.80
C VAL A 217 4.27 -3.56 7.78
N MET A 218 3.49 -3.06 8.73
CA MET A 218 3.14 -1.64 8.84
C MET A 218 3.15 -1.14 10.29
N SER A 219 3.17 0.17 10.47
CA SER A 219 2.89 0.77 11.78
C SER A 219 1.46 0.45 12.22
N GLY A 220 1.28 0.07 13.47
CA GLY A 220 -0.02 -0.12 14.07
C GLY A 220 -0.81 1.19 14.08
N CYS A 221 -2.09 1.11 13.71
CA CYS A 221 -3.02 2.24 13.73
C CYS A 221 -4.04 2.08 14.86
N GLY A 222 -4.78 3.16 15.14
CA GLY A 222 -5.87 3.13 16.09
C GLY A 222 -7.17 2.55 15.50
N PRO A 223 -8.33 2.82 16.14
CA PRO A 223 -9.61 2.27 15.70
C PRO A 223 -10.02 2.76 14.30
N ALA A 224 -10.87 1.98 13.64
CA ALA A 224 -11.48 2.35 12.36
C ALA A 224 -12.46 3.50 12.51
N TYR A 225 -12.67 4.21 11.40
CA TYR A 225 -13.61 5.31 11.27
C TYR A 225 -15.04 4.86 11.50
N THR A 226 -15.80 5.66 12.24
CA THR A 226 -17.18 5.38 12.61
C THR A 226 -18.14 6.42 12.06
N GLN A 227 -19.44 6.11 12.11
CA GLN A 227 -20.47 7.08 11.77
C GLN A 227 -20.41 8.35 12.65
N ARG A 228 -20.03 8.23 13.93
CA ARG A 228 -19.86 9.41 14.80
C ARG A 228 -18.76 10.33 14.29
N ASP A 229 -17.66 9.75 13.82
CA ASP A 229 -16.57 10.50 13.20
C ASP A 229 -17.06 11.20 11.92
N HIS A 230 -17.96 10.56 11.16
CA HIS A 230 -18.56 11.16 9.97
C HIS A 230 -19.37 12.42 10.25
N TRP A 231 -20.10 12.49 11.38
CA TRP A 231 -20.90 13.67 11.72
C TRP A 231 -20.09 14.83 12.29
N ASP A 232 -18.81 14.64 12.60
CA ASP A 232 -17.91 15.70 13.05
C ASP A 232 -17.27 16.40 11.85
N SER A 233 -17.67 17.65 11.60
CA SER A 233 -17.12 18.51 10.53
C SER A 233 -15.61 18.59 10.56
N SER A 234 -14.99 18.68 11.74
CA SER A 234 -13.52 18.79 11.83
C SER A 234 -12.82 17.49 11.42
N THR A 235 -13.50 16.36 11.60
CA THR A 235 -13.03 15.06 11.15
C THR A 235 -13.24 14.89 9.65
N GLN A 236 -14.36 15.37 9.09
CA GLN A 236 -14.58 15.39 7.64
C GLN A 236 -13.51 16.24 6.93
N GLU A 237 -13.18 17.41 7.47
CA GLU A 237 -12.12 18.29 6.95
C GLU A 237 -10.76 17.58 6.93
N ASP A 238 -10.37 16.91 8.02
CA ASP A 238 -9.12 16.14 8.07
C ASP A 238 -9.10 15.00 7.05
N VAL A 239 -10.20 14.25 6.90
CA VAL A 239 -10.29 13.20 5.87
C VAL A 239 -10.21 13.79 4.47
N CYS A 240 -10.82 14.95 4.21
CA CYS A 240 -10.71 15.60 2.90
C CYS A 240 -9.27 16.03 2.61
N ALA A 241 -8.53 16.51 3.60
CA ALA A 241 -7.12 16.85 3.46
C ALA A 241 -6.26 15.59 3.17
N VAL A 242 -6.50 14.49 3.90
CA VAL A 242 -5.89 13.18 3.64
C VAL A 242 -6.13 12.70 2.20
N LEU A 243 -7.34 12.89 1.67
CA LEU A 243 -7.68 12.52 0.30
C LEU A 243 -7.07 13.46 -0.76
N ASP A 244 -6.87 14.74 -0.44
CA ASP A 244 -6.12 15.67 -1.29
C ASP A 244 -4.65 15.22 -1.43
N ASP A 245 -4.01 14.83 -0.33
CA ASP A 245 -2.66 14.28 -0.35
C ASP A 245 -2.57 12.96 -1.13
N LEU A 246 -3.55 12.06 -0.93
CA LEU A 246 -3.62 10.81 -1.69
C LEU A 246 -3.72 11.10 -3.19
N SER A 247 -4.50 12.12 -3.55
CA SER A 247 -4.64 12.56 -4.93
C SER A 247 -3.32 13.09 -5.49
N ARG A 248 -2.53 13.81 -4.69
CA ARG A 248 -1.18 14.30 -5.06
C ARG A 248 -0.16 13.18 -5.25
N ALA A 249 -0.38 12.03 -4.61
CA ALA A 249 0.37 10.82 -4.93
C ALA A 249 -0.04 10.19 -6.28
N SER A 250 -1.04 10.75 -6.96
CA SER A 250 -1.68 10.20 -8.15
C SER A 250 -2.26 8.81 -7.91
N VAL A 251 -2.92 8.63 -6.75
CA VAL A 251 -3.57 7.38 -6.35
C VAL A 251 -5.06 7.63 -6.09
N LEU A 252 -5.91 6.84 -6.74
CA LEU A 252 -7.35 6.76 -6.46
C LEU A 252 -7.64 5.51 -5.64
N HIS A 253 -8.28 5.65 -4.48
CA HIS A 253 -8.39 4.53 -3.52
C HIS A 253 -9.15 3.29 -4.03
N GLY A 254 -10.23 3.47 -4.81
CA GLY A 254 -11.02 2.38 -5.41
C GLY A 254 -11.96 1.61 -4.46
N ASP A 255 -11.69 1.56 -3.15
CA ASP A 255 -12.61 0.98 -2.15
C ASP A 255 -12.71 1.83 -0.87
N LEU A 256 -12.98 3.13 -1.00
CA LEU A 256 -13.03 4.01 0.17
C LEU A 256 -14.32 3.75 0.97
N ARG A 257 -14.16 3.44 2.26
CA ARG A 257 -15.25 3.11 3.20
C ARG A 257 -14.75 3.28 4.64
N PRO A 258 -15.63 3.40 5.65
CA PRO A 258 -15.20 3.63 7.04
C PRO A 258 -14.15 2.64 7.56
N PRO A 259 -14.24 1.31 7.30
CA PRO A 259 -13.19 0.37 7.74
C PRO A 259 -11.80 0.60 7.15
N ASN A 260 -11.69 1.34 6.04
CA ASN A 260 -10.44 1.63 5.33
C ASN A 260 -9.85 3.01 5.72
N LEU A 261 -10.48 3.67 6.70
CA LEU A 261 -9.96 4.85 7.39
C LEU A 261 -9.69 4.45 8.85
N VAL A 262 -8.46 4.63 9.32
CA VAL A 262 -8.04 4.24 10.68
C VAL A 262 -7.36 5.40 11.37
N ARG A 263 -7.52 5.52 12.69
CA ARG A 263 -6.85 6.59 13.44
C ARG A 263 -5.34 6.51 13.25
N ALA A 264 -4.74 7.64 12.88
CA ALA A 264 -3.30 7.76 12.74
C ALA A 264 -2.61 7.46 14.07
N PRO A 265 -1.41 6.85 14.07
CA PRO A 265 -0.68 6.60 15.30
C PRO A 265 -0.23 7.93 15.93
N ALA A 266 0.00 7.92 17.25
CA ALA A 266 0.40 9.12 17.98
C ALA A 266 1.74 9.73 17.51
N ASN A 267 2.57 8.94 16.83
CA ASN A 267 3.84 9.36 16.24
C ASN A 267 3.74 9.62 14.73
N ALA A 268 2.54 9.91 14.21
CA ALA A 268 2.34 10.28 12.81
C ALA A 268 3.19 11.51 12.43
N THR A 269 3.67 11.52 11.19
CA THR A 269 4.51 12.60 10.67
C THR A 269 3.63 13.78 10.24
N PRO A 270 4.03 15.04 10.51
CA PRO A 270 3.28 16.20 10.01
C PRO A 270 3.22 16.21 8.47
N CYS A 271 2.07 16.57 7.93
CA CYS A 271 1.90 16.86 6.53
C CYS A 271 2.48 18.25 6.21
N GLU A 272 3.42 18.30 5.27
CA GLU A 272 4.03 19.54 4.80
C GLU A 272 3.04 20.39 4.00
N LEU A 273 2.03 19.79 3.38
CA LEU A 273 1.07 20.53 2.58
C LEU A 273 0.04 21.26 3.45
N HIS A 274 -0.66 20.52 4.32
CA HIS A 274 -1.72 21.07 5.16
C HIS A 274 -1.20 21.63 6.49
N GLN A 275 0.09 21.49 6.78
CA GLN A 275 0.75 21.99 8.00
C GLN A 275 0.10 21.46 9.29
N CYS A 276 -0.35 20.20 9.25
CA CYS A 276 -1.00 19.53 10.38
C CYS A 276 -0.54 18.07 10.49
N VAL A 277 -0.75 17.47 11.66
CA VAL A 277 -0.67 16.01 11.81
C VAL A 277 -2.08 15.46 11.58
N HIS A 278 -2.27 14.70 10.51
CA HIS A 278 -3.57 14.10 10.22
C HIS A 278 -3.98 13.14 11.34
N LYS A 279 -5.27 13.14 11.66
CA LYS A 279 -5.84 12.25 12.69
C LYS A 279 -6.23 10.89 12.11
N TRP A 280 -6.22 10.76 10.78
CA TRP A 280 -6.64 9.57 10.05
C TRP A 280 -5.61 9.16 9.00
N ASN A 281 -5.50 7.85 8.82
CA ASN A 281 -4.75 7.21 7.77
C ASN A 281 -5.69 6.39 6.88
N VAL A 282 -5.35 6.33 5.60
CA VAL A 282 -5.98 5.47 4.61
C VAL A 282 -5.21 4.14 4.52
N ILE A 283 -5.94 3.03 4.43
CA ILE A 283 -5.41 1.66 4.33
C ILE A 283 -6.17 0.85 3.27
N ASP A 284 -5.69 -0.36 2.97
CA ASP A 284 -6.33 -1.30 2.03
C ASP A 284 -6.31 -0.80 0.57
N LEU A 285 -5.13 -0.40 0.12
CA LEU A 285 -4.87 0.12 -1.24
C LEU A 285 -4.82 -0.96 -2.33
N ALA A 286 -5.28 -2.18 -2.04
CA ALA A 286 -5.27 -3.30 -2.99
C ALA A 286 -6.11 -3.00 -4.25
N ARG A 287 -7.23 -2.30 -4.09
CA ARG A 287 -8.16 -1.90 -5.15
C ARG A 287 -7.83 -0.53 -5.75
N ALA A 288 -6.73 0.10 -5.33
CA ALA A 288 -6.40 1.44 -5.79
C ALA A 288 -5.99 1.44 -7.27
N SER A 289 -6.27 2.56 -7.93
CA SER A 289 -5.78 2.87 -9.27
C SER A 289 -4.67 3.90 -9.16
N ALA A 290 -3.58 3.69 -9.90
CA ALA A 290 -2.56 4.70 -10.06
C ALA A 290 -2.82 5.44 -11.36
N VAL A 291 -2.79 6.76 -11.31
CA VAL A 291 -2.93 7.64 -12.48
C VAL A 291 -1.60 8.33 -12.74
N GLU A 292 -1.43 8.87 -13.94
CA GLU A 292 -0.37 9.84 -14.20
C GLU A 292 -1.01 11.17 -14.55
N ILE A 293 -1.16 12.01 -13.53
CA ILE A 293 -1.55 13.40 -13.74
C ILE A 293 -0.39 14.23 -13.23
N SER A 294 0.36 14.81 -14.17
CA SER A 294 1.29 15.87 -13.81
C SER A 294 0.45 17.12 -13.64
N VAL A 295 0.23 17.59 -12.42
CA VAL A 295 -0.21 18.96 -12.16
C VAL A 295 0.79 19.59 -11.20
N ASP A 296 1.44 20.64 -11.68
CA ASP A 296 2.25 21.50 -10.83
C ASP A 296 1.32 22.50 -10.13
N ALA A 297 1.56 22.79 -8.86
CA ALA A 297 0.87 23.86 -8.15
C ALA A 297 1.02 25.22 -8.87
N ALA A 298 2.14 25.44 -9.57
CA ALA A 298 2.35 26.61 -10.41
C ALA A 298 1.32 26.73 -11.54
N LEU A 299 0.76 25.61 -12.02
CA LEU A 299 -0.23 25.59 -13.10
C LEU A 299 -1.55 26.25 -12.68
N TYR A 300 -1.92 26.13 -11.41
CA TYR A 300 -3.11 26.80 -10.85
C TYR A 300 -2.99 28.31 -10.79
N LEU A 301 -1.76 28.82 -10.64
CA LEU A 301 -1.49 30.25 -10.51
C LEU A 301 -1.25 30.94 -11.87
N LYS A 302 -1.10 30.16 -12.94
CA LYS A 302 -0.86 30.67 -14.29
C LYS A 302 -2.15 31.23 -14.87
N THR A 303 -2.13 32.48 -15.32
CA THR A 303 -3.29 33.19 -15.89
C THR A 303 -3.42 33.04 -17.41
N ASP A 304 -2.34 32.70 -18.11
CA ASP A 304 -2.23 32.53 -19.56
C ASP A 304 -1.96 31.06 -19.94
N ARG A 305 -2.91 30.17 -19.60
CA ARG A 305 -2.78 28.74 -19.81
C ARG A 305 -3.01 28.34 -21.27
N THR A 306 -2.28 27.33 -21.75
CA THR A 306 -2.57 26.71 -23.05
C THR A 306 -3.76 25.75 -22.94
N PRO A 307 -4.43 25.38 -24.05
CA PRO A 307 -5.51 24.39 -24.01
C PRO A 307 -5.11 23.05 -23.38
N GLU A 308 -3.86 22.61 -23.55
CA GLU A 308 -3.34 21.38 -22.93
C GLU A 308 -3.16 21.53 -21.41
N GLU A 309 -2.78 22.73 -20.95
CA GLU A 309 -2.67 23.05 -19.52
C GLU A 309 -4.05 23.11 -18.85
N ASP A 310 -5.04 23.73 -19.52
CA ASP A 310 -6.43 23.71 -19.06
C ASP A 310 -6.97 22.27 -19.00
N LEU A 311 -6.75 21.45 -20.02
CA LEU A 311 -7.16 20.04 -20.01
C LEU A 311 -6.55 19.25 -18.84
N ARG A 312 -5.27 19.50 -18.49
CA ARG A 312 -4.62 18.86 -17.34
C ARG A 312 -5.25 19.27 -16.01
N LEU A 313 -5.65 20.53 -15.87
CA LEU A 313 -6.36 21.00 -14.69
C LEU A 313 -7.77 20.39 -14.61
N ASP A 314 -8.50 20.33 -15.73
CA ASP A 314 -9.82 19.71 -15.79
C ASP A 314 -9.74 18.21 -15.41
N MET A 315 -8.74 17.48 -15.91
CA MET A 315 -8.50 16.09 -15.54
C MET A 315 -8.20 15.92 -14.06
N TRP A 316 -7.43 16.85 -13.49
CA TRP A 316 -7.10 16.82 -12.08
C TRP A 316 -8.31 17.17 -11.20
N ASP A 317 -9.10 18.17 -11.56
CA ASP A 317 -10.32 18.54 -10.84
C ASP A 317 -11.34 17.38 -10.91
N LEU A 318 -11.45 16.69 -12.05
CA LEU A 318 -12.23 15.46 -12.18
C LEU A 318 -11.71 14.35 -11.24
N PHE A 319 -10.40 14.17 -11.18
CA PHE A 319 -9.78 13.17 -10.32
C PHE A 319 -10.03 13.44 -8.83
N LEU A 320 -9.83 14.69 -8.39
CA LEU A 320 -10.19 15.14 -7.05
C LEU A 320 -11.68 14.91 -6.76
N HIS A 321 -12.54 15.25 -7.72
CA HIS A 321 -13.97 15.04 -7.62
C HIS A 321 -14.28 13.55 -7.40
N MET A 322 -13.75 12.64 -8.22
CA MET A 322 -13.96 11.19 -8.09
C MET A 322 -13.52 10.66 -6.71
N GLN A 323 -12.37 11.12 -6.21
CA GLN A 323 -11.85 10.71 -4.91
C GLN A 323 -12.75 11.21 -3.76
N GLN A 324 -13.22 12.45 -3.84
CA GLN A 324 -14.11 13.05 -2.83
C GLN A 324 -15.55 12.51 -2.90
N THR A 325 -16.09 12.26 -4.08
CA THR A 325 -17.43 11.67 -4.22
C THR A 325 -17.47 10.26 -3.67
N SER A 326 -16.39 9.49 -3.82
CA SER A 326 -16.25 8.16 -3.22
C SER A 326 -16.46 8.20 -1.69
N TYR A 327 -15.98 9.26 -1.03
CA TYR A 327 -16.19 9.51 0.39
C TYR A 327 -17.63 9.94 0.73
N LYS A 328 -18.29 10.69 -0.15
CA LYS A 328 -19.66 11.19 0.03
C LYS A 328 -20.75 10.20 -0.41
N THR A 329 -20.40 8.96 -0.76
CA THR A 329 -21.39 7.95 -1.18
C THR A 329 -22.12 7.33 0.01
N GLU A 330 -23.26 6.70 -0.26
CA GLU A 330 -24.11 5.97 0.71
C GLU A 330 -23.36 4.94 1.57
N ARG A 331 -22.14 4.55 1.17
CA ARG A 331 -21.26 3.68 1.98
C ARG A 331 -20.85 4.30 3.32
N PHE A 332 -21.00 5.61 3.49
CA PHE A 332 -20.77 6.35 4.74
C PHE A 332 -22.07 6.76 5.46
N ASP A 333 -23.23 6.61 4.81
CA ASP A 333 -24.55 6.95 5.35
C ASP A 333 -25.20 5.82 6.18
N LEU A 334 -24.44 4.75 6.49
CA LEU A 334 -24.93 3.53 7.16
C LEU A 334 -25.57 3.76 8.53
#